data_AF-A0A8J4EVH0-F1
#
_entry.id   AF-A0A8J4EVH0-F1
#
_cell.length_a   1.000
_cell.length_b   1.000
_cell.length_c   1.000
_cell.angle_alpha   90.00
_cell.angle_beta   90.00
_cell.angle_gamma   90.00
#
_symmetry.space_group_name_H-M   'P 1'
#
loop_
_entity.id
_entity.type
_entity.pdbx_description
1 polymer ?
#
loop_
_entity_poly.entity_id
_entity_poly.type
_entity_poly.pdbx_seq_one_letter_code
_entity_poly.pdbx_strand_id
1 'polypeptide(L)'
;IHFCLSKVIETTIPCNQAILMCEEDAVAYGAQVAVSQQHGVNFLASFNRFSYVLPKGISACFWLGLADLPGMNTWYSPTYDGIFNKGTVLQESLHNFGIYHGWRGPFEYADTSTAMGSGNSCPSAPELWRLGWASVLDLLDNSTLPAGVTKGYTLPATSLGPKGNMLKIRPEWLGESYTMNVYLALRLRMGGDQDIGDEFDRKISVHCLDKSIDNNFGVRGDPKVTILGTIEAQSTTNIENYKLLVETGDFDEDGSKIPLWICRYKARAQECIVGTDPKSRPATISSIPAVDYDYYRDEPPSPPRSLRPPPVSRQPPPRPPPPRPPPQPPPRPPPRPPPRPSPRPSPSPLLLPPSPSHSPSHSPSPWSPPPSPRPPVKLRQPPRPPPSTPNPQQTSSRPKAPVRPSKPRSQPNSTAPPLQPKPGRASRPPP
;
A
#
# COMPACT_ATOMS: atom_id res chain seq x y z
N ILE A 1 18.86 6.27 1.03
CA ILE A 1 17.59 6.96 1.37
C ILE A 1 17.67 8.33 0.71
N HIS A 2 16.95 8.55 -0.39
CA HIS A 2 16.85 9.87 -0.98
C HIS A 2 15.93 10.70 -0.09
N PHE A 3 16.47 11.72 0.58
CA PHE A 3 15.63 12.69 1.27
C PHE A 3 14.85 13.47 0.21
N CYS A 4 13.52 13.32 0.21
CA CYS A 4 12.68 14.26 -0.51
C CYS A 4 12.72 15.59 0.25
N LEU A 5 13.45 16.56 -0.31
CA LEU A 5 13.39 17.93 0.17
C LEU A 5 12.07 18.54 -0.31
N SER A 6 11.12 18.68 0.61
CA SER A 6 9.84 19.33 0.32
C SER A 6 9.90 20.81 0.68
N LYS A 7 9.35 21.66 -0.19
CA LYS A 7 9.11 23.07 0.11
C LYS A 7 7.62 23.35 0.01
N VAL A 8 7.05 23.88 1.09
CA VAL A 8 5.66 24.33 1.11
C VAL A 8 5.62 25.76 0.60
N ILE A 9 4.72 26.02 -0.35
CA ILE A 9 4.52 27.35 -0.95
C ILE A 9 3.03 27.68 -0.84
N GLU A 10 2.72 28.78 -0.17
CA GLU A 10 1.36 29.30 -0.12
C GLU A 10 1.08 30.11 -1.39
N THR A 11 -0.05 29.82 -2.05
CA THR A 11 -0.47 30.52 -3.27
C THR A 11 -1.89 31.04 -3.13
N THR A 12 -2.13 32.22 -3.68
CA THR A 12 -3.47 32.79 -3.80
C THR A 12 -3.89 32.68 -5.26
N ILE A 13 -4.90 31.87 -5.52
CA ILE A 13 -5.48 31.69 -6.86
C ILE A 13 -6.93 32.20 -6.87
N PRO A 14 -7.38 32.92 -7.92
CA PRO A 14 -8.78 33.28 -8.05
C PRO A 14 -9.66 32.03 -8.14
N CYS A 15 -10.61 31.88 -7.22
CA CYS A 15 -11.57 30.77 -7.28
C CYS A 15 -12.47 30.93 -8.52
N ASN A 16 -12.48 29.92 -9.37
CA ASN A 16 -13.42 29.78 -10.48
C ASN A 16 -14.24 28.48 -10.31
N GLN A 17 -15.23 28.27 -11.17
CA GLN A 17 -16.09 27.08 -11.08
C GLN A 17 -15.28 25.77 -11.16
N ALA A 18 -14.26 25.69 -12.03
CA ALA A 18 -13.43 24.50 -12.18
C ALA A 18 -12.68 24.13 -10.88
N ILE A 19 -12.04 25.11 -10.23
CA ILE A 19 -11.37 24.92 -8.93
C ILE A 19 -12.38 24.51 -7.85
N LEU A 20 -13.56 25.14 -7.82
CA LEU A 20 -14.62 24.80 -6.87
C LEU A 20 -15.21 23.39 -7.08
N MET A 21 -15.12 22.87 -8.30
CA MET A 21 -15.50 21.50 -8.67
C MET A 21 -14.35 20.49 -8.57
N CYS A 22 -13.19 20.92 -8.03
CA CYS A 22 -11.98 20.10 -7.89
C CYS A 22 -11.43 19.55 -9.21
N GLU A 23 -11.53 20.31 -10.31
CA GLU A 23 -10.83 19.98 -11.55
C GLU A 23 -9.31 20.09 -11.33
N GLU A 24 -8.64 18.96 -11.37
CA GLU A 24 -7.23 18.78 -11.01
C GLU A 24 -6.29 19.64 -11.86
N ASP A 25 -6.55 19.71 -13.17
CA ASP A 25 -5.78 20.52 -14.12
C ASP A 25 -5.91 22.03 -13.81
N ALA A 26 -7.12 22.48 -13.45
CA ALA A 26 -7.36 23.89 -13.12
C ALA A 26 -6.64 24.29 -11.82
N VAL A 27 -6.66 23.42 -10.82
CA VAL A 27 -5.92 23.61 -9.55
C VAL A 27 -4.42 23.66 -9.82
N ALA A 28 -3.89 22.68 -10.55
CA ALA A 28 -2.46 22.59 -10.84
C ALA A 28 -1.96 23.80 -11.66
N TYR A 29 -2.66 24.13 -12.75
CA TYR A 29 -2.33 25.28 -13.59
C TYR A 29 -2.38 26.59 -12.81
N GLY A 30 -3.45 26.85 -12.07
CA GLY A 30 -3.61 28.07 -11.28
C GLY A 30 -2.49 28.24 -10.25
N ALA A 31 -2.17 27.16 -9.53
CA ALA A 31 -1.09 27.17 -8.54
C ALA A 31 0.28 27.40 -9.18
N GLN A 32 0.61 26.72 -10.29
CA GLN A 32 1.89 26.90 -10.99
C GLN A 32 2.06 28.32 -11.56
N VAL A 33 0.98 28.92 -12.09
CA VAL A 33 0.99 30.33 -12.52
C VAL A 33 1.26 31.27 -11.34
N ALA A 34 0.57 31.07 -10.22
CA ALA A 34 0.77 31.88 -9.02
C ALA A 34 2.20 31.77 -8.46
N VAL A 35 2.75 30.55 -8.33
CA VAL A 35 4.15 30.35 -7.92
C VAL A 35 5.12 31.03 -8.89
N SER A 36 4.88 30.89 -10.19
CA SER A 36 5.74 31.52 -11.21
C SER A 36 5.73 33.04 -11.14
N GLN A 37 4.58 33.64 -10.81
CA GLN A 37 4.47 35.10 -10.60
C GLN A 37 5.17 35.56 -9.32
N GLN A 38 5.06 34.79 -8.23
CA GLN A 38 5.65 35.13 -6.93
C GLN A 38 7.16 34.93 -6.89
N HIS A 39 7.67 33.87 -7.52
CA HIS A 39 9.06 33.42 -7.36
C HIS A 39 9.84 33.29 -8.68
N GLY A 40 9.18 33.47 -9.82
CA GLY A 40 9.78 33.31 -11.15
C GLY A 40 9.72 31.86 -11.67
N VAL A 41 9.72 31.73 -13.00
CA VAL A 41 9.62 30.42 -13.69
C VAL A 41 10.80 29.47 -13.39
N ASN A 42 11.99 30.02 -13.15
CA ASN A 42 13.18 29.22 -12.82
C ASN A 42 13.06 28.56 -11.45
N PHE A 43 12.37 29.21 -10.51
CA PHE A 43 12.10 28.62 -9.21
C PHE A 43 11.15 27.42 -9.34
N LEU A 44 10.04 27.56 -10.06
CA LEU A 44 9.13 26.44 -10.31
C LEU A 44 9.83 25.26 -11.02
N ALA A 45 10.67 25.56 -12.02
CA ALA A 45 11.43 24.56 -12.78
C ALA A 45 12.52 23.84 -11.95
N SER A 46 12.81 24.28 -10.73
CA SER A 46 13.72 23.59 -9.82
C SER A 46 13.09 22.38 -9.11
N PHE A 47 11.76 22.23 -9.22
CA PHE A 47 11.01 21.10 -8.70
C PHE A 47 10.64 20.12 -9.82
N ASN A 48 10.56 18.83 -9.50
CA ASN A 48 10.18 17.76 -10.43
C ASN A 48 8.90 17.03 -10.04
N ARG A 49 8.30 17.37 -8.90
CA ARG A 49 7.03 16.85 -8.40
C ARG A 49 6.28 17.94 -7.66
N PHE A 50 4.96 17.93 -7.79
CA PHE A 50 4.08 18.94 -7.24
C PHE A 50 2.93 18.28 -6.49
N SER A 51 2.72 18.74 -5.27
CA SER A 51 1.61 18.30 -4.42
C SER A 51 0.72 19.50 -4.13
N TYR A 52 -0.53 19.43 -4.57
CA TYR A 52 -1.53 20.47 -4.44
C TYR A 52 -2.47 20.15 -3.28
N VAL A 53 -2.53 21.02 -2.28
CA VAL A 53 -3.48 20.91 -1.18
C VAL A 53 -4.57 21.95 -1.39
N LEU A 54 -5.81 21.50 -1.54
CA LEU A 54 -6.92 22.42 -1.77
C LEU A 54 -7.22 23.24 -0.51
N PRO A 55 -7.74 24.47 -0.63
CA PRO A 55 -8.07 25.29 0.53
C PRO A 55 -9.26 24.70 1.31
N LYS A 56 -9.21 24.89 2.64
CA LYS A 56 -10.31 24.52 3.54
C LYS A 56 -11.63 25.15 3.07
N GLY A 57 -12.69 24.35 2.99
CA GLY A 57 -14.02 24.79 2.54
C GLY A 57 -14.40 24.30 1.15
N ILE A 58 -13.46 23.76 0.37
CA ILE A 58 -13.80 22.97 -0.81
C ILE A 58 -14.11 21.54 -0.37
N SER A 59 -15.38 21.14 -0.49
CA SER A 59 -15.86 19.80 -0.14
C SER A 59 -16.45 19.03 -1.34
N ALA A 60 -16.31 19.57 -2.56
CA ALA A 60 -16.91 19.00 -3.76
C ALA A 60 -16.08 17.87 -4.39
N CYS A 61 -14.89 17.58 -3.86
CA CYS A 61 -14.02 16.58 -4.47
C CYS A 61 -14.58 15.19 -4.19
N PHE A 62 -14.74 14.39 -5.24
CA PHE A 62 -15.16 12.99 -5.15
C PHE A 62 -14.01 12.05 -4.75
N TRP A 63 -12.83 12.61 -4.50
CA TRP A 63 -11.60 11.92 -4.14
C TRP A 63 -11.00 12.52 -2.86
N LEU A 64 -10.35 11.66 -2.06
CA LEU A 64 -9.60 12.08 -0.87
C LEU A 64 -8.19 12.57 -1.24
N GLY A 65 -7.57 11.84 -2.17
CA GLY A 65 -6.37 12.18 -2.91
C GLY A 65 -6.50 11.74 -4.37
N LEU A 66 -5.70 12.34 -5.24
CA LEU A 66 -5.61 12.01 -6.67
C LEU A 66 -4.16 12.18 -7.11
N ALA A 67 -3.70 11.42 -8.10
CA ALA A 67 -2.36 11.56 -8.65
C ALA A 67 -2.26 11.12 -10.11
N ASP A 68 -1.23 11.62 -10.78
CA ASP A 68 -0.80 11.07 -12.05
C ASP A 68 -0.22 9.66 -11.87
N LEU A 69 -0.47 8.75 -12.83
CA LEU A 69 0.01 7.36 -12.78
C LEU A 69 0.63 6.88 -14.11
N PRO A 70 1.98 6.82 -14.22
CA PRO A 70 2.94 7.61 -13.45
C PRO A 70 2.90 9.09 -13.84
N GLY A 71 3.45 9.97 -13.00
CA GLY A 71 3.62 11.37 -13.36
C GLY A 71 4.26 12.22 -12.27
N MET A 72 3.82 13.47 -12.16
CA MET A 72 4.49 14.48 -11.33
C MET A 72 3.55 15.18 -10.37
N ASN A 73 2.25 15.08 -10.57
CA ASN A 73 1.26 15.86 -9.83
C ASN A 73 0.45 14.97 -8.90
N THR A 74 0.15 15.54 -7.74
CA THR A 74 -0.73 14.95 -6.75
C THR A 74 -1.64 16.03 -6.17
N TRP A 75 -2.88 15.68 -5.88
CA TRP A 75 -3.87 16.57 -5.29
C TRP A 75 -4.46 15.95 -4.03
N TYR A 76 -4.71 16.80 -3.02
CA TYR A 76 -5.24 16.37 -1.74
C TYR A 76 -6.43 17.22 -1.32
N SER A 77 -7.49 16.54 -0.88
CA SER A 77 -8.59 17.21 -0.19
C SER A 77 -8.11 17.74 1.18
N PRO A 78 -8.64 18.88 1.66
CA PRO A 78 -8.28 19.48 2.96
C PRO A 78 -9.00 18.80 4.13
N THR A 79 -9.16 17.48 4.07
CA THR A 79 -9.92 16.68 5.02
C THR A 79 -8.99 15.77 5.84
N TYR A 80 -9.50 15.24 6.96
CA TYR A 80 -8.74 14.30 7.80
C TYR A 80 -8.31 13.05 7.02
N ASP A 81 -9.18 12.57 6.12
CA ASP A 81 -8.91 11.41 5.28
C ASP A 81 -8.11 11.76 4.01
N GLY A 82 -7.89 13.05 3.73
CA GLY A 82 -7.06 13.55 2.63
C GLY A 82 -5.62 13.82 3.07
N ILE A 83 -5.20 15.10 3.03
CA ILE A 83 -3.82 15.52 3.33
C ILE A 83 -3.32 15.14 4.74
N PHE A 84 -4.22 14.91 5.70
CA PHE A 84 -3.83 14.55 7.07
C PHE A 84 -3.75 13.03 7.29
N ASN A 85 -4.16 12.23 6.31
CA ASN A 85 -4.07 10.79 6.35
C ASN A 85 -2.75 10.33 5.71
N LYS A 86 -1.88 9.71 6.52
CA LYS A 86 -0.56 9.26 6.08
C LYS A 86 -0.63 8.29 4.89
N GLY A 87 -1.56 7.33 4.93
CA GLY A 87 -1.79 6.36 3.87
C GLY A 87 -2.14 7.04 2.55
N THR A 88 -3.08 8.00 2.58
CA THR A 88 -3.48 8.78 1.40
C THR A 88 -2.32 9.57 0.82
N VAL A 89 -1.59 10.32 1.66
CA VAL A 89 -0.41 11.09 1.20
C VAL A 89 0.65 10.19 0.58
N LEU A 90 0.90 9.02 1.18
CA LEU A 90 1.88 8.08 0.67
C LEU A 90 1.38 7.42 -0.63
N GLN A 91 0.12 6.99 -0.71
CA GLN A 91 -0.50 6.38 -1.89
C GLN A 91 -0.37 7.28 -3.12
N GLU A 92 -0.84 8.51 -3.01
CA GLU A 92 -0.85 9.44 -4.13
C GLU A 92 0.58 9.85 -4.54
N SER A 93 1.50 9.93 -3.57
CA SER A 93 2.91 10.15 -3.86
C SER A 93 3.53 8.96 -4.62
N LEU A 94 3.10 7.73 -4.32
CA LEU A 94 3.59 6.50 -4.95
C LEU A 94 3.03 6.28 -6.36
N HIS A 95 1.82 6.75 -6.65
CA HIS A 95 1.27 6.76 -8.01
C HIS A 95 2.18 7.50 -8.99
N ASN A 96 2.80 8.62 -8.58
CA ASN A 96 3.78 9.32 -9.40
C ASN A 96 5.00 8.46 -9.79
N PHE A 97 5.28 7.38 -9.05
CA PHE A 97 6.35 6.41 -9.35
C PHE A 97 5.85 5.16 -10.09
N GLY A 98 4.61 5.15 -10.58
CA GLY A 98 4.07 4.02 -11.33
C GLY A 98 3.67 2.83 -10.45
N ILE A 99 3.32 3.10 -9.19
CA ILE A 99 2.79 2.10 -8.27
C ILE A 99 1.26 2.14 -8.30
N TYR A 100 0.63 0.98 -8.32
CA TYR A 100 -0.82 0.80 -8.46
C TYR A 100 -1.43 0.34 -7.15
N HIS A 101 -2.77 0.33 -7.09
CA HIS A 101 -3.48 -0.07 -5.89
C HIS A 101 -3.16 -1.50 -5.45
N GLY A 102 -3.21 -1.72 -4.14
CA GLY A 102 -3.09 -3.01 -3.47
C GLY A 102 -4.45 -3.70 -3.37
N TRP A 103 -4.45 -5.01 -3.53
CA TRP A 103 -5.65 -5.84 -3.62
C TRP A 103 -5.68 -6.91 -2.54
N ARG A 104 -6.87 -7.35 -2.15
CA ARG A 104 -7.08 -8.58 -1.39
C ARG A 104 -8.16 -9.40 -2.09
N GLY A 105 -7.76 -10.50 -2.73
CA GLY A 105 -8.64 -11.24 -3.63
C GLY A 105 -9.13 -10.36 -4.78
N PRO A 106 -10.44 -10.29 -5.08
CA PRO A 106 -10.97 -9.48 -6.19
C PRO A 106 -11.21 -8.01 -5.82
N PHE A 107 -10.87 -7.58 -4.60
CA PHE A 107 -11.23 -6.27 -4.08
C PHE A 107 -10.02 -5.32 -4.09
N GLU A 108 -10.13 -4.27 -4.89
CA GLU A 108 -9.20 -3.13 -4.91
C GLU A 108 -9.26 -2.41 -3.55
N TYR A 109 -8.12 -1.88 -3.09
CA TYR A 109 -7.93 -1.23 -1.78
C TYR A 109 -8.13 -2.11 -0.55
N ALA A 110 -8.48 -3.38 -0.71
CA ALA A 110 -8.74 -4.26 0.43
C ALA A 110 -7.46 -4.79 1.12
N ASP A 111 -6.27 -4.46 0.60
CA ASP A 111 -5.01 -4.67 1.32
C ASP A 111 -4.76 -3.57 2.36
N THR A 112 -5.01 -3.86 3.63
CA THR A 112 -4.77 -2.93 4.74
C THR A 112 -3.32 -2.92 5.24
N SER A 113 -2.42 -3.70 4.62
CA SER A 113 -1.00 -3.82 5.01
C SER A 113 -0.06 -2.82 4.34
N THR A 114 -0.56 -2.03 3.38
CA THR A 114 0.21 -1.06 2.59
C THR A 114 -0.63 0.19 2.32
N ALA A 115 0.05 1.33 2.18
CA ALA A 115 -0.56 2.57 1.70
C ALA A 115 -1.14 2.47 0.29
N MET A 116 -0.73 1.49 -0.52
CA MET A 116 -1.36 1.30 -1.84
C MET A 116 -2.73 0.65 -1.77
N GLY A 117 -3.09 0.03 -0.64
CA GLY A 117 -4.46 -0.40 -0.39
C GLY A 117 -5.17 0.62 0.49
N SER A 118 -5.73 0.20 1.62
CA SER A 118 -6.37 1.12 2.58
C SER A 118 -5.59 1.27 3.88
N GLY A 119 -4.34 0.80 3.91
CA GLY A 119 -3.46 0.84 5.07
C GLY A 119 -2.78 2.20 5.30
N ASN A 120 -2.30 2.41 6.53
CA ASN A 120 -1.44 3.53 6.90
C ASN A 120 0.01 3.06 7.12
N SER A 121 0.53 2.23 6.22
CA SER A 121 1.79 1.51 6.39
C SER A 121 2.72 1.74 5.21
N CYS A 122 3.99 1.34 5.34
CA CYS A 122 4.94 1.35 4.24
C CYS A 122 4.44 0.51 3.05
N PRO A 123 5.00 0.74 1.84
CA PRO A 123 4.71 -0.10 0.69
C PRO A 123 4.98 -1.57 0.97
N SER A 124 4.23 -2.45 0.31
CA SER A 124 4.43 -3.90 0.38
C SER A 124 5.78 -4.31 -0.23
N ALA A 125 6.23 -5.54 0.01
CA ALA A 125 7.48 -6.06 -0.54
C ALA A 125 7.61 -5.93 -2.07
N PRO A 126 6.62 -6.34 -2.89
CA PRO A 126 6.70 -6.15 -4.34
C PRO A 126 6.74 -4.66 -4.76
N GLU A 127 6.04 -3.78 -4.04
CA GLU A 127 6.08 -2.33 -4.30
C GLU A 127 7.46 -1.75 -3.98
N LEU A 128 8.04 -2.10 -2.82
CA LEU A 128 9.40 -1.71 -2.43
C LEU A 128 10.45 -2.20 -3.43
N TRP A 129 10.30 -3.43 -3.93
CA TRP A 129 11.16 -4.00 -4.97
C TRP A 129 11.04 -3.23 -6.28
N ARG A 130 9.81 -2.93 -6.73
CA ARG A 130 9.55 -2.15 -7.96
C ARG A 130 10.10 -0.73 -7.89
N LEU A 131 10.04 -0.10 -6.71
CA LEU A 131 10.62 1.22 -6.46
C LEU A 131 12.16 1.21 -6.40
N GLY A 132 12.79 0.04 -6.29
CA GLY A 132 14.22 -0.08 -5.99
C GLY A 132 14.58 0.42 -4.59
N TRP A 133 13.61 0.47 -3.67
CA TRP A 133 13.79 0.94 -2.29
C TRP A 133 14.19 -0.19 -1.35
N ALA A 134 13.95 -1.44 -1.74
CA ALA A 134 14.43 -2.61 -1.04
C ALA A 134 14.94 -3.68 -2.01
N SER A 135 15.75 -4.61 -1.51
CA SER A 135 16.31 -5.72 -2.28
C SER A 135 15.87 -7.08 -1.73
N VAL A 136 15.75 -8.05 -2.64
CA VAL A 136 15.54 -9.44 -2.27
C VAL A 136 16.77 -9.99 -1.53
N LEU A 137 16.53 -10.87 -0.55
CA LEU A 137 17.53 -11.69 0.11
C LEU A 137 17.94 -12.85 -0.81
N ASP A 138 16.97 -13.42 -1.51
CA ASP A 138 17.16 -14.46 -2.52
C ASP A 138 16.02 -14.44 -3.55
N LEU A 139 16.32 -14.95 -4.75
CA LEU A 139 15.38 -15.16 -5.84
C LEU A 139 15.22 -16.67 -6.07
N LEU A 140 14.02 -17.17 -5.80
CA LEU A 140 13.71 -18.59 -5.80
C LEU A 140 12.97 -18.98 -7.07
N ASP A 141 13.53 -19.90 -7.85
CA ASP A 141 12.95 -20.42 -9.09
C ASP A 141 13.17 -21.93 -9.21
N ASN A 142 12.93 -22.52 -10.39
CA ASN A 142 13.11 -23.96 -10.59
C ASN A 142 14.56 -24.43 -10.41
N SER A 143 15.54 -23.55 -10.63
CA SER A 143 16.97 -23.85 -10.50
C SER A 143 17.46 -23.68 -9.06
N THR A 144 16.97 -22.66 -8.36
CA THR A 144 17.42 -22.34 -7.00
C THR A 144 16.56 -22.97 -5.91
N LEU A 145 15.36 -23.47 -6.21
CA LEU A 145 14.51 -24.20 -5.26
C LEU A 145 14.02 -25.54 -5.85
N PRO A 146 14.87 -26.58 -5.88
CA PRO A 146 14.48 -27.91 -6.32
C PRO A 146 13.35 -28.49 -5.47
N ALA A 147 12.49 -29.30 -6.08
CA ALA A 147 11.36 -29.90 -5.36
C ALA A 147 11.82 -30.89 -4.28
N GLY A 148 11.18 -30.84 -3.12
CA GLY A 148 11.50 -31.65 -1.93
C GLY A 148 12.74 -31.15 -1.17
N VAL A 149 13.39 -30.07 -1.63
CA VAL A 149 14.55 -29.48 -0.95
C VAL A 149 14.10 -28.25 -0.17
N THR A 150 14.36 -28.28 1.13
CA THR A 150 14.10 -27.17 2.04
C THR A 150 15.30 -26.23 2.09
N LYS A 151 15.06 -24.93 1.95
CA LYS A 151 16.06 -23.86 2.14
C LYS A 151 15.70 -23.01 3.36
N GLY A 152 16.70 -22.68 4.17
CA GLY A 152 16.55 -21.84 5.37
C GLY A 152 17.07 -20.42 5.15
N TYR A 153 16.36 -19.43 5.72
CA TYR A 153 16.68 -18.00 5.67
C TYR A 153 16.46 -17.37 7.04
N THR A 154 17.22 -16.33 7.37
CA THR A 154 16.87 -15.42 8.46
C THR A 154 16.39 -14.13 7.83
N LEU A 155 15.09 -13.89 7.87
CA LEU A 155 14.45 -12.78 7.18
C LEU A 155 14.36 -11.56 8.11
N PRO A 156 15.09 -10.46 7.83
CA PRO A 156 14.95 -9.24 8.59
C PRO A 156 13.66 -8.51 8.22
N ALA A 157 13.10 -7.77 9.18
CA ALA A 157 11.95 -6.94 8.91
C ALA A 157 12.26 -5.83 7.90
N THR A 158 11.28 -5.47 7.08
CA THR A 158 11.43 -4.43 6.05
C THR A 158 11.80 -3.07 6.62
N SER A 159 11.46 -2.79 7.88
CA SER A 159 11.79 -1.57 8.61
C SER A 159 13.28 -1.43 8.98
N LEU A 160 14.05 -2.51 8.98
CA LEU A 160 15.47 -2.48 9.38
C LEU A 160 16.40 -1.89 8.31
N GLY A 161 15.98 -1.89 7.05
CA GLY A 161 16.77 -1.32 5.98
C GLY A 161 16.42 -1.89 4.61
N PRO A 162 17.06 -1.35 3.55
CA PRO A 162 16.69 -1.61 2.17
C PRO A 162 17.32 -2.89 1.59
N LYS A 163 18.12 -3.65 2.35
CA LYS A 163 18.88 -4.78 1.79
C LYS A 163 18.40 -6.11 2.36
N GLY A 164 18.07 -7.05 1.48
CA GLY A 164 17.87 -8.45 1.83
C GLY A 164 16.74 -8.69 2.81
N ASN A 165 15.62 -7.99 2.67
CA ASN A 165 14.51 -8.00 3.63
C ASN A 165 13.23 -8.67 3.09
N MET A 166 13.34 -9.36 1.95
CA MET A 166 12.25 -10.10 1.33
C MET A 166 12.78 -11.29 0.52
N LEU A 167 11.96 -12.31 0.30
CA LEU A 167 12.21 -13.34 -0.71
C LEU A 167 11.31 -13.09 -1.90
N LYS A 168 11.83 -13.21 -3.12
CA LYS A 168 11.03 -13.24 -4.36
C LYS A 168 11.02 -14.67 -4.89
N ILE A 169 9.84 -15.20 -5.18
CA ILE A 169 9.67 -16.54 -5.72
C ILE A 169 9.02 -16.44 -7.10
N ARG A 170 9.67 -17.05 -8.09
CA ARG A 170 9.17 -17.31 -9.44
C ARG A 170 8.77 -18.78 -9.55
N PRO A 171 7.48 -19.11 -9.35
CA PRO A 171 7.00 -20.49 -9.36
C PRO A 171 6.89 -21.07 -10.79
N GLU A 172 7.96 -20.96 -11.57
CA GLU A 172 8.09 -21.44 -12.95
C GLU A 172 7.80 -22.94 -13.10
N TRP A 173 7.90 -23.68 -12.01
CA TRP A 173 7.54 -25.09 -11.93
C TRP A 173 6.06 -25.42 -12.08
N LEU A 174 5.19 -24.42 -12.05
CA LEU A 174 3.80 -24.57 -12.45
C LEU A 174 3.64 -24.56 -13.99
N GLY A 175 4.74 -24.38 -14.73
CA GLY A 175 4.75 -24.35 -16.19
C GLY A 175 4.00 -23.12 -16.73
N GLU A 176 3.22 -23.33 -17.79
CA GLU A 176 2.45 -22.25 -18.43
C GLU A 176 1.36 -21.65 -17.53
N SER A 177 0.92 -22.39 -16.52
CA SER A 177 -0.13 -21.94 -15.57
C SER A 177 0.37 -20.91 -14.55
N TYR A 178 1.69 -20.73 -14.41
CA TYR A 178 2.24 -19.69 -13.53
C TYR A 178 2.01 -18.32 -14.13
N THR A 179 1.27 -17.47 -13.41
CA THR A 179 1.00 -16.08 -13.80
C THR A 179 1.47 -15.06 -12.77
N MET A 180 1.79 -15.49 -11.55
CA MET A 180 2.07 -14.61 -10.41
C MET A 180 3.39 -14.96 -9.71
N ASN A 181 4.24 -13.96 -9.49
CA ASN A 181 5.36 -14.04 -8.55
C ASN A 181 4.85 -13.93 -7.12
N VAL A 182 5.57 -14.54 -6.17
CA VAL A 182 5.25 -14.48 -4.74
C VAL A 182 6.36 -13.77 -3.99
N TYR A 183 5.99 -12.96 -3.02
CA TYR A 183 6.89 -12.22 -2.13
C TYR A 183 6.61 -12.58 -0.69
N LEU A 184 7.68 -12.80 0.08
CA LEU A 184 7.62 -13.03 1.51
C LEU A 184 8.45 -11.94 2.22
N ALA A 185 7.84 -11.20 3.13
CA ALA A 185 8.53 -10.16 3.90
C ALA A 185 8.00 -10.07 5.32
N LEU A 186 8.92 -10.01 6.29
CA LEU A 186 8.58 -9.77 7.69
C LEU A 186 8.18 -8.29 7.88
N ARG A 187 6.99 -8.07 8.46
CA ARG A 187 6.51 -6.73 8.83
C ARG A 187 6.50 -6.57 10.34
N LEU A 188 6.84 -5.38 10.80
CA LEU A 188 6.87 -5.01 12.21
C LEU A 188 6.29 -3.61 12.38
N ARG A 189 5.58 -3.37 13.48
CA ARG A 189 5.08 -2.06 13.87
C ARG A 189 6.22 -1.15 14.33
N MET A 190 6.98 -0.65 13.37
CA MET A 190 8.16 0.18 13.59
C MET A 190 8.40 1.10 12.39
N GLY A 191 8.88 2.32 12.65
CA GLY A 191 9.18 3.29 11.58
C GLY A 191 7.91 3.66 10.81
N GLY A 192 7.95 3.59 9.47
CA GLY A 192 6.78 3.90 8.64
C GLY A 192 5.61 2.92 8.81
N ASP A 193 5.85 1.72 9.35
CA ASP A 193 4.85 0.71 9.68
C ASP A 193 4.25 0.87 11.09
N GLN A 194 4.47 1.99 11.78
CA GLN A 194 3.96 2.23 13.13
C GLN A 194 2.43 2.11 13.27
N ASP A 195 1.67 2.26 12.17
CA ASP A 195 0.21 2.07 12.15
C ASP A 195 -0.24 0.76 11.48
N ILE A 196 0.67 -0.20 11.27
CA ILE A 196 0.31 -1.49 10.67
C ILE A 196 -0.58 -2.30 11.63
N GLY A 197 -1.66 -2.88 11.12
CA GLY A 197 -2.61 -3.65 11.91
C GLY A 197 -2.01 -4.92 12.54
N ASP A 198 -2.59 -5.38 13.65
CA ASP A 198 -2.18 -6.60 14.37
C ASP A 198 -2.23 -7.86 13.47
N GLU A 199 -3.01 -7.82 12.39
CA GLU A 199 -3.04 -8.86 11.37
C GLU A 199 -1.65 -9.08 10.74
N PHE A 200 -0.81 -8.03 10.62
CA PHE A 200 0.47 -8.08 9.92
C PHE A 200 1.69 -7.83 10.80
N ASP A 201 1.51 -7.21 11.97
CA ASP A 201 2.61 -6.96 12.90
C ASP A 201 3.21 -8.29 13.40
N ARG A 202 4.55 -8.41 13.35
CA ARG A 202 5.29 -9.62 13.72
C ARG A 202 4.85 -10.85 12.93
N LYS A 203 4.58 -10.66 11.63
CA LYS A 203 4.25 -11.74 10.71
C LYS A 203 4.91 -11.54 9.35
N ILE A 204 5.06 -12.65 8.63
CA ILE A 204 5.49 -12.62 7.24
C ILE A 204 4.27 -12.34 6.37
N SER A 205 4.24 -11.19 5.72
CA SER A 205 3.24 -10.87 4.71
C SER A 205 3.56 -11.64 3.42
N VAL A 206 2.52 -12.24 2.84
CA VAL A 206 2.61 -12.97 1.58
C VAL A 206 1.85 -12.18 0.51
N HIS A 207 2.59 -11.64 -0.45
CA HIS A 207 2.02 -10.90 -1.58
C HIS A 207 2.28 -11.65 -2.88
N CYS A 208 1.40 -11.47 -3.86
CA CYS A 208 1.65 -11.93 -5.23
C CYS A 208 1.41 -10.82 -6.25
N LEU A 209 2.05 -10.96 -7.42
CA LEU A 209 2.07 -9.92 -8.45
C LEU A 209 2.23 -10.52 -9.85
N ASP A 210 1.58 -9.93 -10.86
CA ASP A 210 1.60 -10.45 -12.24
C ASP A 210 3.03 -10.55 -12.81
N LYS A 211 3.44 -11.77 -13.18
CA LYS A 211 4.80 -12.07 -13.63
C LYS A 211 5.19 -11.29 -14.89
N SER A 212 4.24 -10.96 -15.76
CA SER A 212 4.50 -10.30 -17.04
C SER A 212 4.97 -8.85 -16.83
N ILE A 213 4.55 -8.23 -15.73
CA ILE A 213 4.93 -6.88 -15.32
C ILE A 213 6.08 -6.91 -14.32
N ASP A 214 6.11 -7.91 -13.42
CA ASP A 214 7.14 -8.01 -12.38
C ASP A 214 8.52 -8.45 -12.90
N ASN A 215 8.54 -9.26 -13.97
CA ASN A 215 9.78 -9.72 -14.56
C ASN A 215 10.31 -8.74 -15.62
N ASN A 216 9.54 -7.72 -15.98
CA ASN A 216 9.93 -6.68 -16.91
C ASN A 216 9.35 -5.32 -16.50
N PHE A 217 10.16 -4.52 -15.80
CA PHE A 217 9.75 -3.21 -15.28
C PHE A 217 9.44 -2.18 -16.38
N GLY A 218 9.83 -2.44 -17.63
CA GLY A 218 9.47 -1.61 -18.78
C GLY A 218 8.02 -1.79 -19.23
N VAL A 219 7.35 -2.88 -18.81
CA VAL A 219 5.94 -3.12 -19.14
C VAL A 219 5.05 -2.21 -18.28
N ARG A 220 4.14 -1.51 -18.96
CA ARG A 220 3.10 -0.68 -18.33
C ARG A 220 1.86 -1.50 -18.05
N GLY A 221 1.12 -1.10 -17.03
CA GLY A 221 -0.14 -1.72 -16.62
C GLY A 221 -0.18 -1.93 -15.11
N ASP A 222 -1.38 -2.21 -14.61
CA ASP A 222 -1.59 -2.55 -13.21
C ASP A 222 -1.05 -3.96 -12.93
N PRO A 223 0.00 -4.11 -12.11
CA PRO A 223 0.54 -5.41 -11.73
C PRO A 223 -0.37 -6.21 -10.78
N LYS A 224 -1.45 -5.61 -10.26
CA LYS A 224 -2.40 -6.18 -9.31
C LYS A 224 -1.70 -6.83 -8.11
N VAL A 225 -0.93 -6.02 -7.38
CA VAL A 225 -0.28 -6.43 -6.13
C VAL A 225 -1.37 -6.93 -5.18
N THR A 226 -1.37 -8.23 -4.87
CA THR A 226 -2.43 -8.85 -4.08
C THR A 226 -1.86 -9.49 -2.82
N ILE A 227 -2.38 -9.15 -1.64
CA ILE A 227 -2.06 -9.88 -0.42
C ILE A 227 -2.80 -11.22 -0.40
N LEU A 228 -2.05 -12.31 -0.21
CA LEU A 228 -2.58 -13.65 -0.05
C LEU A 228 -2.89 -13.98 1.42
N GLY A 229 -2.13 -13.39 2.34
CA GLY A 229 -2.30 -13.58 3.78
C GLY A 229 -1.01 -13.32 4.55
N THR A 230 -0.94 -13.87 5.76
CA THR A 230 0.21 -13.74 6.66
C THR A 230 0.61 -15.08 7.25
N ILE A 231 1.88 -15.23 7.60
CA ILE A 231 2.41 -16.41 8.29
C ILE A 231 2.91 -15.98 9.67
N GLU A 232 2.34 -16.60 10.72
CA GLU A 232 2.70 -16.38 12.12
C GLU A 232 4.09 -16.94 12.44
N ALA A 233 4.69 -16.55 13.56
CA ALA A 233 5.87 -17.23 14.10
C ALA A 233 5.55 -18.67 14.55
N GLN A 234 6.56 -19.54 14.57
CA GLN A 234 6.44 -20.96 14.93
C GLN A 234 5.30 -21.70 14.18
N SER A 235 5.05 -21.35 12.92
CA SER A 235 3.92 -21.90 12.16
C SER A 235 4.36 -22.53 10.85
N THR A 236 3.53 -23.44 10.33
CA THR A 236 3.71 -24.04 9.01
C THR A 236 2.50 -23.69 8.16
N THR A 237 2.75 -23.06 7.01
CA THR A 237 1.71 -22.64 6.06
C THR A 237 1.94 -23.30 4.71
N ASN A 238 0.90 -23.98 4.21
CA ASN A 238 0.88 -24.55 2.87
C ASN A 238 0.23 -23.57 1.90
N ILE A 239 1.01 -23.04 0.95
CA ILE A 239 0.52 -22.14 -0.10
C ILE A 239 0.24 -22.97 -1.34
N GLU A 240 -0.89 -23.68 -1.33
CA GLU A 240 -1.19 -24.78 -2.26
C GLU A 240 -1.12 -24.38 -3.73
N ASN A 241 -1.65 -23.21 -4.07
CA ASN A 241 -1.66 -22.68 -5.44
C ASN A 241 -0.26 -22.52 -6.03
N TYR A 242 0.77 -22.41 -5.18
CA TYR A 242 2.16 -22.25 -5.60
C TYR A 242 3.02 -23.48 -5.32
N LYS A 243 2.44 -24.54 -4.73
CA LYS A 243 3.13 -25.75 -4.28
C LYS A 243 4.31 -25.45 -3.34
N LEU A 244 4.08 -24.53 -2.40
CA LEU A 244 5.08 -24.09 -1.43
C LEU A 244 4.64 -24.45 -0.01
N LEU A 245 5.53 -25.07 0.75
CA LEU A 245 5.43 -25.18 2.19
C LEU A 245 6.41 -24.18 2.81
N VAL A 246 5.89 -23.30 3.66
CA VAL A 246 6.68 -22.31 4.40
C VAL A 246 6.54 -22.60 5.88
N GLU A 247 7.67 -22.69 6.57
CA GLU A 247 7.72 -22.83 8.02
C GLU A 247 8.52 -21.69 8.62
N THR A 248 8.07 -21.16 9.75
CA THR A 248 8.75 -20.12 10.51
C THR A 248 9.19 -20.64 11.87
N GLY A 249 10.28 -20.10 12.39
CA GLY A 249 10.68 -20.33 13.78
C GLY A 249 10.27 -19.17 14.68
N ASP A 250 10.97 -19.05 15.80
CA ASP A 250 10.85 -17.94 16.72
C ASP A 250 11.64 -16.72 16.27
N PHE A 251 11.16 -15.54 16.68
CA PHE A 251 11.91 -14.30 16.52
C PHE A 251 13.28 -14.36 17.20
N ASP A 252 14.23 -13.58 16.68
CA ASP A 252 15.46 -13.28 17.41
C ASP A 252 15.19 -12.42 18.66
N GLU A 253 16.24 -12.20 19.46
CA GLU A 253 16.11 -11.57 20.79
C GLU A 253 15.46 -10.18 20.76
N ASP A 254 15.71 -9.39 19.72
CA ASP A 254 15.13 -8.05 19.56
C ASP A 254 13.79 -8.05 18.80
N GLY A 255 13.36 -9.22 18.32
CA GLY A 255 12.11 -9.36 17.58
C GLY A 255 12.17 -8.86 16.15
N SER A 256 13.36 -8.57 15.62
CA SER A 256 13.55 -7.85 14.36
C SER A 256 13.74 -8.75 13.15
N LYS A 257 14.03 -10.04 13.39
CA LYS A 257 14.23 -11.06 12.36
C LYS A 257 13.52 -12.35 12.72
N ILE A 258 13.19 -13.12 11.69
CA ILE A 258 12.56 -14.44 11.84
C ILE A 258 13.27 -15.49 10.97
N PRO A 259 13.66 -16.66 11.51
CA PRO A 259 14.08 -17.78 10.71
C PRO A 259 12.89 -18.35 9.95
N LEU A 260 13.09 -18.63 8.68
CA LEU A 260 12.10 -19.17 7.75
C LEU A 260 12.72 -20.31 6.96
N TRP A 261 11.97 -21.38 6.77
CA TRP A 261 12.29 -22.48 5.87
C TRP A 261 11.24 -22.57 4.79
N ILE A 262 11.68 -22.66 3.54
CA ILE A 262 10.80 -22.77 2.37
C ILE A 262 11.17 -24.02 1.59
N CYS A 263 10.14 -24.74 1.18
CA CYS A 263 10.27 -25.90 0.32
C CYS A 263 9.18 -25.89 -0.74
N ARG A 264 9.55 -26.23 -1.96
CA ARG A 264 8.62 -26.50 -3.05
C ARG A 264 8.35 -28.01 -3.12
N TYR A 265 7.11 -28.42 -3.38
CA TYR A 265 6.76 -29.82 -3.60
C TYR A 265 6.20 -30.09 -5.00
N LYS A 266 6.14 -31.36 -5.43
CA LYS A 266 5.56 -31.77 -6.72
C LYS A 266 4.08 -32.09 -6.62
N ALA A 267 3.71 -32.98 -5.70
CA ALA A 267 2.34 -33.45 -5.53
C ALA A 267 1.74 -32.99 -4.20
N ARG A 268 2.46 -33.12 -3.08
CA ARG A 268 1.94 -32.77 -1.75
C ARG A 268 2.99 -32.19 -0.81
N ALA A 269 2.53 -31.38 0.15
CA ALA A 269 3.40 -30.71 1.14
C ALA A 269 4.27 -31.68 1.97
N GLN A 270 3.84 -32.93 2.17
CA GLN A 270 4.61 -33.93 2.93
C GLN A 270 5.92 -34.37 2.23
N GLU A 271 6.12 -34.00 0.97
CA GLU A 271 7.43 -34.15 0.29
C GLU A 271 8.48 -33.19 0.87
N CYS A 272 8.05 -32.10 1.49
CA CYS A 272 8.91 -31.16 2.18
C CYS A 272 9.21 -31.71 3.58
N ILE A 273 10.28 -32.48 3.68
CA ILE A 273 10.80 -32.96 4.96
C ILE A 273 11.46 -31.76 5.64
N VAL A 274 10.72 -31.03 6.46
CA VAL A 274 11.32 -30.20 7.50
C VAL A 274 11.45 -31.11 8.71
N GLY A 275 12.67 -31.50 9.03
CA GLY A 275 12.86 -32.43 10.13
C GLY A 275 12.28 -31.84 11.42
N THR A 276 11.50 -32.65 12.13
CA THR A 276 10.84 -32.25 13.39
C THR A 276 11.85 -31.93 14.48
N ASP A 277 13.08 -32.44 14.36
CA ASP A 277 14.21 -32.06 15.20
C ASP A 277 14.77 -30.71 14.73
N PRO A 278 14.76 -29.64 15.56
CA PRO A 278 15.39 -28.37 15.25
C PRO A 278 16.84 -28.50 14.75
N LYS A 279 17.58 -29.53 15.21
CA LYS A 279 18.97 -29.79 14.78
C LYS A 279 19.10 -30.31 13.36
N SER A 280 18.03 -30.86 12.80
CA SER A 280 17.99 -31.39 11.43
C SER A 280 17.59 -30.34 10.40
N ARG A 281 17.22 -29.13 10.84
CA ARG A 281 16.84 -28.05 9.94
C ARG A 281 18.07 -27.50 9.22
N PRO A 282 17.96 -27.16 7.92
CA PRO A 282 19.01 -26.45 7.23
C PRO A 282 19.38 -25.17 7.98
N ALA A 283 20.67 -24.88 8.08
CA ALA A 283 21.15 -23.60 8.58
C ALA A 283 20.53 -22.46 7.77
N THR A 284 20.18 -21.37 8.45
CA THR A 284 19.56 -20.23 7.79
C THR A 284 20.61 -19.32 7.15
N ILE A 285 20.29 -18.85 5.95
CA ILE A 285 21.09 -17.86 5.24
C ILE A 285 20.62 -16.47 5.71
N SER A 286 21.52 -15.70 6.35
CA SER A 286 21.20 -14.36 6.88
C SER A 286 21.80 -13.21 6.07
N SER A 287 22.66 -13.50 5.10
CA SER A 287 23.29 -12.47 4.27
C SER A 287 23.19 -12.85 2.82
N ILE A 288 22.84 -11.87 1.99
CA ILE A 288 23.08 -11.97 0.55
C ILE A 288 24.60 -12.19 0.40
N PRO A 289 25.08 -13.19 -0.37
CA PRO A 289 26.43 -13.09 -0.89
C PRO A 289 26.57 -11.70 -1.53
N ALA A 290 27.73 -11.07 -1.49
CA ALA A 290 27.95 -9.77 -2.12
C ALA A 290 27.86 -9.91 -3.65
N VAL A 291 26.67 -10.22 -4.16
CA VAL A 291 26.33 -10.18 -5.56
C VAL A 291 25.93 -8.74 -5.80
N ASP A 292 26.70 -8.10 -6.67
CA ASP A 292 26.49 -6.73 -7.07
C ASP A 292 25.18 -6.64 -7.86
N TYR A 293 24.06 -6.55 -7.14
CA TYR A 293 22.73 -6.35 -7.71
C TYR A 293 22.56 -4.95 -8.33
N ASP A 294 23.63 -4.14 -8.44
CA ASP A 294 23.64 -2.98 -9.34
C ASP A 294 23.31 -3.37 -10.79
N TYR A 295 23.32 -4.67 -11.14
CA TYR A 295 22.89 -5.17 -12.47
C TYR A 295 21.41 -4.89 -12.82
N TYR A 296 20.51 -4.69 -11.85
CA TYR A 296 19.13 -4.21 -12.13
C TYR A 296 18.93 -2.71 -11.87
N ARG A 297 20.01 -1.99 -11.54
CA ARG A 297 20.13 -0.55 -11.72
C ARG A 297 20.72 -0.27 -13.10
N ASP A 298 20.06 -0.76 -14.15
CA ASP A 298 19.84 0.17 -15.25
C ASP A 298 19.14 1.36 -14.59
N GLU A 299 19.77 2.54 -14.61
CA GLU A 299 19.28 3.74 -13.92
C GLU A 299 17.75 3.74 -13.97
N PRO A 300 17.03 3.81 -12.82
CA PRO A 300 15.57 3.82 -12.83
C PRO A 300 15.16 4.79 -13.93
N PRO A 301 14.39 4.34 -14.94
CA PRO A 301 14.27 5.02 -16.21
C PRO A 301 14.07 6.49 -15.88
N SER A 302 15.05 7.32 -16.26
CA SER A 302 15.07 8.73 -15.90
C SER A 302 13.63 9.22 -16.07
N PRO A 303 13.00 9.77 -15.00
CA PRO A 303 11.58 10.11 -15.04
C PRO A 303 11.35 10.81 -16.37
N PRO A 304 10.38 10.31 -17.19
CA PRO A 304 10.33 10.57 -18.62
C PRO A 304 10.67 12.02 -18.83
N ARG A 305 11.87 12.26 -19.39
CA ARG A 305 12.54 13.57 -19.38
C ARG A 305 11.45 14.55 -19.76
N SER A 306 10.98 15.34 -18.79
CA SER A 306 9.85 16.24 -18.99
C SER A 306 10.09 16.86 -20.34
N LEU A 307 9.20 16.59 -21.30
CA LEU A 307 9.32 17.18 -22.62
C LEU A 307 9.26 18.66 -22.34
N ARG A 308 10.44 19.26 -22.19
CA ARG A 308 10.62 20.68 -22.00
C ARG A 308 9.74 21.24 -23.09
N PRO A 309 8.69 22.02 -22.77
CA PRO A 309 7.86 22.62 -23.79
C PRO A 309 8.84 23.19 -24.80
N PRO A 310 8.77 22.78 -26.08
CA PRO A 310 9.77 23.15 -27.06
C PRO A 310 9.99 24.65 -26.88
N PRO A 311 11.27 25.12 -26.76
CA PRO A 311 11.55 26.51 -26.46
C PRO A 311 10.67 27.31 -27.40
N VAL A 312 9.77 28.13 -26.82
CA VAL A 312 8.78 28.90 -27.58
C VAL A 312 9.56 29.53 -28.70
N SER A 313 9.45 28.94 -29.90
CA SER A 313 10.10 29.46 -31.08
C SER A 313 9.61 30.88 -31.12
N ARG A 314 10.52 31.84 -31.09
CA ARG A 314 10.20 33.24 -31.35
C ARG A 314 9.69 33.26 -32.78
N GLN A 315 8.43 32.88 -32.97
CA GLN A 315 7.73 33.08 -34.22
C GLN A 315 7.80 34.59 -34.44
N PRO A 316 8.33 35.04 -35.59
CA PRO A 316 8.21 36.43 -35.95
C PRO A 316 6.74 36.83 -35.83
N PRO A 317 6.45 38.07 -35.38
CA PRO A 317 5.08 38.53 -35.17
C PRO A 317 4.22 38.14 -36.39
N PRO A 318 3.01 37.59 -36.17
CA PRO A 318 2.17 37.14 -37.25
C PRO A 318 2.00 38.28 -38.25
N ARG A 319 2.24 37.97 -39.53
CA ARG A 319 1.98 38.93 -40.62
C ARG A 319 0.55 39.45 -40.45
N PRO A 320 0.33 40.76 -40.63
CA PRO A 320 -1.02 41.32 -40.64
C PRO A 320 -1.90 40.47 -41.55
N PRO A 321 -3.11 40.09 -41.11
CA PRO A 321 -4.00 39.30 -41.93
C PRO A 321 -4.26 40.06 -43.24
N PRO A 322 -4.30 39.36 -44.39
CA PRO A 322 -4.68 39.99 -45.64
C PRO A 322 -6.08 40.61 -45.50
N PRO A 323 -6.34 41.73 -46.19
CA PRO A 323 -7.63 42.40 -46.14
C PRO A 323 -8.75 41.41 -46.44
N ARG A 324 -9.77 41.43 -45.58
CA ARG A 324 -10.92 40.53 -45.65
C ARG A 324 -11.56 40.64 -47.03
N PRO A 325 -11.83 39.52 -47.74
CA PRO A 325 -12.64 39.56 -48.95
C PRO A 325 -13.99 40.20 -48.66
N PRO A 326 -14.56 40.95 -49.63
CA PRO A 326 -15.90 41.51 -49.47
C PRO A 326 -16.92 40.40 -49.14
N PRO A 327 -17.93 40.69 -48.31
CA PRO A 327 -18.92 39.69 -47.90
C PRO A 327 -19.58 39.05 -49.13
N GLN A 328 -19.59 37.72 -49.18
CA GLN A 328 -20.40 37.02 -50.17
C GLN A 328 -21.89 37.32 -49.91
N PRO A 329 -22.68 37.54 -50.97
CA PRO A 329 -24.12 37.71 -50.83
C PRO A 329 -24.75 36.46 -50.18
N PRO A 330 -25.76 36.64 -49.32
CA PRO A 330 -26.37 35.53 -48.60
C PRO A 330 -26.98 34.51 -49.56
N PRO A 331 -26.82 33.21 -49.30
CA PRO A 331 -27.41 32.16 -50.13
C PRO A 331 -28.94 32.26 -50.10
N ARG A 332 -29.55 32.02 -51.27
CA ARG A 332 -31.01 32.01 -51.45
C ARG A 332 -31.63 30.96 -50.52
N PRO A 333 -32.69 31.29 -49.76
CA PRO A 333 -33.34 30.33 -48.88
C PRO A 333 -33.92 29.16 -49.70
N PRO A 334 -33.83 27.93 -49.19
CA PRO A 334 -34.39 26.75 -49.84
C PRO A 334 -35.93 26.83 -49.90
N PRO A 335 -36.55 26.23 -50.94
CA PRO A 335 -38.00 26.20 -51.07
C PRO A 335 -38.66 25.44 -49.92
N ARG A 336 -39.78 25.99 -49.45
CA ARG A 336 -40.56 25.49 -48.31
C ARG A 336 -41.14 24.10 -48.63
N PRO A 337 -40.98 23.08 -47.76
CA PRO A 337 -41.60 21.78 -47.97
C PRO A 337 -43.12 21.85 -47.81
N PRO A 338 -43.88 20.98 -48.51
CA PRO A 338 -45.34 20.96 -48.45
C PRO A 338 -45.86 20.48 -47.09
N PRO A 339 -47.07 20.91 -46.67
CA PRO A 339 -47.64 20.59 -45.38
C PRO A 339 -47.98 19.11 -45.24
N ARG A 340 -47.70 18.57 -44.05
CA ARG A 340 -47.91 17.17 -43.66
C ARG A 340 -49.41 16.90 -43.41
N PRO A 341 -49.98 15.76 -43.84
CA PRO A 341 -51.38 15.43 -43.56
C PRO A 341 -51.63 15.12 -42.08
N SER A 342 -52.80 15.56 -41.58
CA SER A 342 -53.28 15.34 -40.21
C SER A 342 -53.54 13.85 -39.90
N PRO A 343 -53.23 13.37 -38.69
CA PRO A 343 -53.46 11.98 -38.29
C PRO A 343 -54.94 11.69 -37.99
N ARG A 344 -55.35 10.47 -38.34
CA ARG A 344 -56.68 9.86 -38.20
C ARG A 344 -56.96 9.45 -36.74
N PRO A 345 -58.20 9.58 -36.23
CA PRO A 345 -58.53 9.19 -34.86
C PRO A 345 -58.62 7.65 -34.71
N SER A 346 -58.10 7.15 -33.58
CA SER A 346 -58.13 5.73 -33.19
C SER A 346 -59.51 5.32 -32.62
N PRO A 347 -59.93 4.05 -32.81
CA PRO A 347 -61.20 3.54 -32.29
C PRO A 347 -61.13 3.12 -30.81
N SER A 348 -62.27 3.27 -30.13
CA SER A 348 -62.53 2.95 -28.72
C SER A 348 -62.37 1.46 -28.38
N PRO A 349 -61.87 1.10 -27.17
CA PRO A 349 -61.89 -0.28 -26.70
C PRO A 349 -63.23 -0.68 -26.05
N LEU A 350 -63.62 -1.92 -26.34
CA LEU A 350 -64.77 -2.65 -25.82
C LEU A 350 -64.64 -3.03 -24.34
N LEU A 351 -65.81 -3.08 -23.69
CA LEU A 351 -66.07 -3.37 -22.28
C LEU A 351 -65.84 -4.86 -21.92
N LEU A 352 -65.29 -5.10 -20.73
CA LEU A 352 -65.35 -6.39 -20.01
C LEU A 352 -66.12 -6.23 -18.68
N PRO A 353 -66.87 -7.26 -18.23
CA PRO A 353 -67.81 -7.18 -17.10
C PRO A 353 -67.15 -7.40 -15.71
N PRO A 354 -67.90 -7.16 -14.61
CA PRO A 354 -67.33 -6.81 -13.30
C PRO A 354 -67.25 -7.99 -12.32
N SER A 355 -66.47 -7.81 -11.25
CA SER A 355 -66.59 -8.60 -10.02
C SER A 355 -66.38 -7.71 -8.78
N PRO A 356 -66.96 -8.10 -7.63
CA PRO A 356 -67.72 -7.17 -6.80
C PRO A 356 -66.95 -6.60 -5.60
N SER A 357 -67.21 -5.31 -5.35
CA SER A 357 -67.66 -4.73 -4.08
C SER A 357 -67.07 -5.31 -2.78
N HIS A 358 -66.20 -4.54 -2.14
CA HIS A 358 -66.32 -4.23 -0.71
C HIS A 358 -65.94 -2.75 -0.46
N SER A 359 -66.96 -1.93 -0.16
CA SER A 359 -66.90 -0.67 0.61
C SER A 359 -66.68 -0.98 2.11
N PRO A 360 -66.46 -0.01 3.03
CA PRO A 360 -66.53 1.46 2.95
C PRO A 360 -65.27 2.16 3.56
N SER A 361 -65.04 3.47 3.51
CA SER A 361 -65.68 4.47 4.38
C SER A 361 -64.93 5.82 4.30
N HIS A 362 -65.67 6.86 3.91
CA HIS A 362 -65.64 8.27 4.35
C HIS A 362 -64.35 9.00 4.81
N SER A 363 -64.09 10.06 4.04
CA SER A 363 -63.93 11.48 4.47
C SER A 363 -62.56 12.02 4.93
N PRO A 364 -62.33 13.34 4.71
CA PRO A 364 -61.01 13.89 4.44
C PRO A 364 -60.40 14.59 5.66
N SER A 365 -59.08 14.70 5.69
CA SER A 365 -58.38 15.55 6.66
C SER A 365 -57.04 16.06 6.13
N PRO A 366 -56.52 17.16 6.73
CA PRO A 366 -55.95 18.28 6.00
C PRO A 366 -54.42 18.24 5.98
N TRP A 367 -53.88 19.20 5.21
CA TRP A 367 -52.48 19.56 5.05
C TRP A 367 -51.63 19.28 6.31
N SER A 368 -50.63 18.41 6.14
CA SER A 368 -49.59 18.19 7.14
C SER A 368 -48.49 19.26 7.01
N PRO A 369 -48.00 19.83 8.13
CA PRO A 369 -46.83 20.70 8.15
C PRO A 369 -45.54 19.91 7.88
N PRO A 370 -44.43 20.58 7.51
CA PRO A 370 -43.18 19.91 7.20
C PRO A 370 -42.61 19.15 8.41
N PRO A 371 -41.91 18.03 8.19
CA PRO A 371 -41.40 17.21 9.28
C PRO A 371 -40.32 17.95 10.08
N SER A 372 -40.45 17.92 11.41
CA SER A 372 -39.41 18.35 12.34
C SER A 372 -38.09 17.60 12.12
N PRO A 373 -36.93 18.24 12.41
CA PRO A 373 -35.63 17.61 12.23
C PRO A 373 -35.51 16.35 13.09
N ARG A 374 -35.00 15.27 12.47
CA ARG A 374 -34.72 14.01 13.17
C ARG A 374 -33.78 14.27 14.34
N PRO A 375 -34.05 13.69 15.54
CA PRO A 375 -33.07 13.69 16.61
C PRO A 375 -31.80 12.95 16.17
N PRO A 376 -30.63 13.30 16.71
CA PRO A 376 -29.38 12.65 16.37
C PRO A 376 -29.50 11.15 16.63
N VAL A 377 -29.18 10.37 15.60
CA VAL A 377 -29.07 8.92 15.70
C VAL A 377 -27.99 8.63 16.74
N LYS A 378 -28.39 8.14 17.92
CA LYS A 378 -27.46 7.48 18.83
C LYS A 378 -26.90 6.28 18.08
N LEU A 379 -25.64 6.38 17.64
CA LEU A 379 -24.84 5.24 17.22
C LEU A 379 -24.97 4.17 18.31
N ARG A 380 -25.68 3.08 17.99
CA ARG A 380 -25.63 1.87 18.80
C ARG A 380 -24.18 1.42 18.80
N GLN A 381 -23.56 1.41 19.98
CA GLN A 381 -22.29 0.72 20.17
C GLN A 381 -22.45 -0.72 19.66
N PRO A 382 -21.45 -1.25 18.95
CA PRO A 382 -21.46 -2.66 18.57
C PRO A 382 -21.62 -3.53 19.83
N PRO A 383 -22.34 -4.66 19.74
CA PRO A 383 -22.53 -5.55 20.88
C PRO A 383 -21.17 -5.94 21.45
N ARG A 384 -21.02 -5.82 22.78
CA ARG A 384 -19.86 -6.35 23.49
C ARG A 384 -19.67 -7.82 23.11
N PRO A 385 -18.43 -8.26 22.85
CA PRO A 385 -18.16 -9.68 22.67
C PRO A 385 -18.63 -10.44 23.92
N PRO A 386 -19.21 -11.64 23.75
CA PRO A 386 -19.65 -12.45 24.88
C PRO A 386 -18.45 -12.75 25.80
N PRO A 387 -18.67 -12.84 27.13
CA PRO A 387 -17.61 -13.23 28.05
C PRO A 387 -17.11 -14.62 27.64
N SER A 388 -15.81 -14.70 27.38
CA SER A 388 -15.10 -15.95 27.10
C SER A 388 -15.34 -16.94 28.25
N THR A 389 -16.02 -18.04 27.94
CA THR A 389 -16.20 -19.19 28.82
C THR A 389 -14.84 -19.72 29.26
N PRO A 390 -14.63 -20.00 30.57
CA PRO A 390 -13.38 -20.55 31.05
C PRO A 390 -13.21 -21.98 30.52
N ASN A 391 -12.05 -22.23 29.91
CA ASN A 391 -11.62 -23.54 29.46
C ASN A 391 -11.37 -24.45 30.69
N PRO A 392 -12.09 -25.57 30.86
CA PRO A 392 -11.91 -26.44 32.02
C PRO A 392 -10.90 -27.53 31.68
N GLN A 393 -9.61 -27.24 31.74
CA GLN A 393 -8.54 -28.24 31.94
C GLN A 393 -7.18 -27.55 32.10
N GLN A 394 -6.86 -27.17 33.34
CA GLN A 394 -5.48 -27.10 33.80
C GLN A 394 -5.46 -27.37 35.30
N THR A 395 -5.21 -28.63 35.64
CA THR A 395 -4.90 -29.08 36.99
C THR A 395 -3.55 -28.49 37.41
N SER A 396 -3.60 -27.46 38.26
CA SER A 396 -2.40 -26.85 38.85
C SER A 396 -1.81 -27.76 39.93
N SER A 397 -0.61 -28.29 39.71
CA SER A 397 0.25 -28.81 40.76
C SER A 397 0.84 -27.65 41.58
N ARG A 398 0.36 -27.53 42.81
CA ARG A 398 0.74 -26.54 43.83
C ARG A 398 2.15 -26.84 44.39
N PRO A 399 3.09 -25.87 44.44
CA PRO A 399 4.33 -26.05 45.19
C PRO A 399 4.08 -25.87 46.71
N LYS A 400 4.59 -26.83 47.50
CA LYS A 400 4.64 -26.77 48.96
C LYS A 400 5.65 -25.71 49.43
N ALA A 401 5.26 -24.95 50.44
CA ALA A 401 6.11 -24.00 51.17
C ALA A 401 7.31 -24.70 51.85
N PRO A 402 8.47 -24.04 51.99
CA PRO A 402 9.60 -24.62 52.69
C PRO A 402 9.43 -24.49 54.21
N VAL A 403 9.61 -25.64 54.86
CA VAL A 403 9.73 -25.80 56.31
C VAL A 403 11.03 -25.20 56.80
N ARG A 404 10.95 -24.41 57.86
CA ARG A 404 12.05 -23.78 58.60
C ARG A 404 12.70 -24.81 59.52
N PRO A 405 14.05 -25.00 59.50
CA PRO A 405 14.73 -25.71 60.57
C PRO A 405 15.45 -24.76 61.53
N SER A 406 15.46 -25.21 62.78
CA SER A 406 16.01 -24.64 64.00
C SER A 406 17.55 -24.57 64.01
N LYS A 407 18.07 -23.52 64.66
CA LYS A 407 19.43 -23.44 65.27
C LYS A 407 19.61 -24.56 66.31
N PRO A 408 20.84 -25.06 66.63
CA PRO A 408 21.86 -24.23 67.32
C PRO A 408 23.37 -24.55 67.14
N ARG A 409 24.18 -23.48 67.28
CA ARG A 409 25.40 -23.28 68.10
C ARG A 409 26.60 -24.27 68.01
N SER A 410 27.75 -23.81 67.49
CA SER A 410 29.05 -23.62 68.20
C SER A 410 30.22 -23.23 67.24
N GLN A 411 31.18 -22.48 67.78
CA GLN A 411 32.39 -21.82 67.19
C GLN A 411 33.61 -22.78 66.99
N PRO A 412 34.87 -22.32 66.73
CA PRO A 412 35.45 -21.39 65.73
C PRO A 412 36.73 -21.96 65.02
N ASN A 413 37.41 -21.12 64.23
CA ASN A 413 38.80 -21.19 63.70
C ASN A 413 39.02 -21.81 62.30
N SER A 414 39.46 -20.98 61.33
CA SER A 414 40.83 -21.06 60.77
C SER A 414 41.03 -20.02 59.64
N THR A 415 41.89 -19.06 59.95
CA THR A 415 42.96 -18.42 59.16
C THR A 415 42.95 -18.52 57.62
N ALA A 416 42.87 -17.36 56.95
CA ALA A 416 43.22 -17.16 55.54
C ALA A 416 44.62 -16.50 55.42
N PRO A 417 45.44 -16.84 54.40
CA PRO A 417 46.69 -16.15 54.11
C PRO A 417 46.53 -15.00 53.10
N PRO A 418 47.41 -13.97 53.14
CA PRO A 418 47.33 -12.78 52.29
C PRO A 418 48.02 -12.95 50.92
N LEU A 419 47.43 -12.29 49.92
CA LEU A 419 47.96 -12.11 48.57
C LEU A 419 49.14 -11.13 48.55
N GLN A 420 50.21 -11.51 47.84
CA GLN A 420 51.41 -10.70 47.58
C GLN A 420 51.20 -9.60 46.52
N PRO A 421 51.98 -8.51 46.57
CA PRO A 421 51.96 -7.43 45.59
C PRO A 421 52.86 -7.69 44.37
N LYS A 422 52.40 -7.30 43.17
CA LYS A 422 53.20 -7.23 41.94
C LYS A 422 53.88 -5.85 41.80
N PRO A 423 55.16 -5.78 41.40
CA PRO A 423 55.85 -4.52 41.13
C PRO A 423 55.90 -4.17 39.63
N GLY A 424 56.10 -2.87 39.34
CA GLY A 424 57.12 -2.48 38.37
C GLY A 424 56.66 -1.99 36.99
N ARG A 425 56.54 -0.67 36.88
CA ARG A 425 56.40 0.17 35.68
C ARG A 425 57.74 0.25 34.91
N ALA A 426 57.72 0.26 33.58
CA ALA A 426 58.83 0.76 32.77
C ALA A 426 58.32 1.50 31.51
N SER A 427 58.64 2.78 31.46
CA SER A 427 58.39 3.73 30.37
C SER A 427 59.54 3.68 29.36
N ARG A 428 59.27 3.92 28.07
CA ARG A 428 60.29 4.25 27.05
C ARG A 428 59.93 5.58 26.36
N PRO A 429 60.90 6.47 26.05
CA PRO A 429 60.69 7.74 25.36
C PRO A 429 60.93 7.64 23.83
N PRO A 430 60.58 8.69 23.05
CA PRO A 430 60.68 8.70 21.59
C PRO A 430 61.97 9.38 21.08
N PRO A 431 62.28 9.20 19.78
CA PRO A 431 62.73 10.26 18.89
C PRO A 431 61.61 10.76 17.97
#